data_AF-A0A3D4D8I1-F1
#
_entry.id   AF-A0A3D4D8I1-F1
#
_cell.length_a   1.000
_cell.length_b   1.000
_cell.length_c   1.000
_cell.angle_alpha   90.00
_cell.angle_beta   90.00
_cell.angle_gamma   90.00
#
_symmetry.space_group_name_H-M   'P 1'
#
loop_
_entity.id
_entity.type
_entity.pdbx_description
1 polymer ?
#
loop_
_entity_poly.entity_id
_entity_poly.type
_entity_poly.pdbx_seq_one_letter_code
_entity_poly.pdbx_strand_id
1 'polypeptide(L)'
;MQGGEFHRALAAFSARYPDVSVSIAYGSHGELCDMLSEDRVEITLNDQRRLFSDAYENLILAARPALIEVSAHSPIAQMEAVAPAELKNFPCILIAPPPEREAEQEFSRIVLGFPSEFLYAENLEVARLLVAGGRGFLPLEGGERQGRWTMSLS
;
A
#
# COMPACT_ATOMS: atom_id res chain seq x y z
N MET A 1 -4.92 3.82 0.91
CA MET A 1 -5.42 5.23 0.91
C MET A 1 -4.40 6.12 1.61
N GLN A 2 -3.94 7.22 1.01
CA GLN A 2 -3.03 8.12 1.72
C GLN A 2 -3.73 8.66 2.97
N GLY A 3 -3.11 8.54 4.15
CA GLY A 3 -3.75 8.94 5.42
C GLY A 3 -4.38 10.34 5.39
N GLY A 4 -3.82 11.26 4.59
CA GLY A 4 -4.39 12.60 4.39
C GLY A 4 -5.78 12.63 3.74
N GLU A 5 -6.12 11.72 2.83
CA GLU A 5 -7.47 11.66 2.23
C GLU A 5 -8.52 11.22 3.25
N PHE A 6 -8.21 10.15 4.01
CA PHE A 6 -9.08 9.66 5.08
C PHE A 6 -9.35 10.73 6.13
N HIS A 7 -8.30 11.40 6.63
CA HIS A 7 -8.45 12.46 7.63
C HIS A 7 -9.29 13.64 7.13
N ARG A 8 -9.16 14.04 5.86
CA ARG A 8 -10.00 15.10 5.27
C ARG A 8 -11.46 14.66 5.15
N ALA A 9 -11.70 13.43 4.71
CA ALA A 9 -13.06 12.89 4.60
C ALA A 9 -13.75 12.81 5.97
N LEU A 10 -13.04 12.32 6.98
CA LEU A 10 -13.52 12.25 8.37
C LEU A 10 -13.84 13.65 8.91
N ALA A 11 -12.94 14.62 8.74
CA ALA A 11 -13.16 15.99 9.19
C ALA A 11 -14.39 16.63 8.52
N ALA A 12 -14.56 16.43 7.21
CA ALA A 12 -15.72 16.93 6.47
C ALA A 12 -17.02 16.24 6.91
N PHE A 13 -16.99 14.94 7.19
CA PHE A 13 -18.13 14.18 7.69
C PHE A 13 -18.56 14.66 9.07
N SER A 14 -17.63 14.76 10.03
CA SER A 14 -17.91 15.24 11.38
C SER A 14 -18.42 16.69 11.40
N ALA A 15 -17.93 17.55 10.52
CA ALA A 15 -18.44 18.92 10.39
C ALA A 15 -19.87 18.97 9.82
N ARG A 16 -20.21 18.04 8.91
CA ARG A 16 -21.54 17.97 8.29
C ARG A 16 -22.57 17.29 9.20
N TYR A 17 -22.16 16.36 10.04
CA TYR A 17 -23.01 15.57 10.92
C TYR A 17 -22.47 15.60 12.36
N PRO A 18 -22.62 16.74 13.08
CA PRO A 18 -22.01 16.94 14.39
C PRO A 18 -22.56 16.02 15.48
N ASP A 19 -23.78 15.52 15.32
CA ASP A 19 -24.44 14.63 16.28
C ASP A 19 -24.06 13.15 16.09
N VAL A 20 -23.27 12.82 15.06
CA VAL A 20 -22.81 11.46 14.79
C VAL A 20 -21.44 11.24 15.43
N SER A 21 -21.37 10.30 16.37
CA SER A 21 -20.10 9.85 16.95
C SER A 21 -19.40 8.88 16.01
N VAL A 22 -18.09 9.06 15.81
CA VAL A 22 -17.26 8.18 14.96
C VAL A 22 -16.10 7.62 15.79
N SER A 23 -15.92 6.31 15.78
CA SER A 23 -14.76 5.60 16.32
C SER A 23 -13.86 5.11 15.17
N ILE A 24 -12.57 4.96 15.43
CA ILE A 24 -11.59 4.51 14.44
C ILE A 24 -10.81 3.33 15.02
N ALA A 25 -10.73 2.24 14.26
CA ALA A 25 -9.88 1.09 14.54
C ALA A 25 -8.83 0.94 13.43
N TYR A 26 -7.67 0.38 13.79
CA TYR A 26 -6.59 0.08 12.86
C TYR A 26 -6.25 -1.41 12.96
N GLY A 27 -5.83 -1.99 11.84
CA GLY A 27 -5.38 -3.37 11.78
C GLY A 27 -4.81 -3.71 10.41
N SER A 28 -4.20 -4.88 10.30
CA SER A 28 -3.84 -5.51 9.03
C SER A 28 -5.09 -5.83 8.20
N HIS A 29 -4.91 -6.15 6.93
CA HIS A 29 -6.05 -6.54 6.07
C HIS A 29 -6.84 -7.73 6.66
N GLY A 30 -6.17 -8.71 7.27
CA GLY A 30 -6.81 -9.83 7.95
C GLY A 30 -7.62 -9.37 9.16
N GLU A 31 -7.02 -8.56 10.04
CA GLU A 31 -7.69 -8.05 11.23
C GLU A 31 -8.90 -7.17 10.89
N LEU A 32 -8.83 -6.38 9.79
CA LEU A 32 -9.96 -5.61 9.29
C LEU A 32 -11.11 -6.52 8.82
N CYS A 33 -10.81 -7.60 8.11
CA CYS A 33 -11.80 -8.59 7.71
C CYS A 33 -12.46 -9.26 8.93
N ASP A 34 -11.65 -9.64 9.93
CA ASP A 34 -12.15 -10.26 11.17
C ASP A 34 -13.07 -9.27 11.92
N MET A 35 -12.62 -8.03 12.11
CA MET A 35 -13.42 -6.97 12.75
C MET A 35 -14.77 -6.76 12.07
N LEU A 36 -14.82 -6.79 10.74
CA LEU A 36 -16.06 -6.64 9.99
C LEU A 36 -16.97 -7.87 10.18
N SER A 37 -16.40 -9.08 10.13
CA SER A 37 -17.17 -10.32 10.28
C SER A 37 -17.68 -10.60 11.69
N GLU A 38 -17.05 -9.99 12.69
CA GLU A 38 -17.39 -10.08 14.10
C GLU A 38 -18.26 -8.90 14.58
N ASP A 39 -18.77 -8.08 13.66
CA ASP A 39 -19.57 -6.87 13.94
C ASP A 39 -18.86 -5.87 14.89
N ARG A 40 -17.52 -5.86 14.91
CA ARG A 40 -16.71 -4.90 15.71
C ARG A 40 -16.56 -3.54 15.04
N VAL A 41 -16.76 -3.47 13.72
CA VAL A 41 -16.79 -2.24 12.93
C VAL A 41 -17.88 -2.35 11.86
N GLU A 42 -18.51 -1.23 11.51
CA GLU A 42 -19.56 -1.19 10.49
C GLU A 42 -19.01 -1.02 9.07
N ILE A 43 -17.83 -0.39 8.93
CA ILE A 43 -17.21 -0.07 7.65
C ILE A 43 -15.71 -0.33 7.74
N THR A 44 -15.14 -0.96 6.71
CA THR A 44 -13.69 -1.05 6.52
C THR A 44 -13.26 -0.28 5.28
N LEU A 45 -12.11 0.39 5.37
CA LEU A 45 -11.47 1.07 4.26
C LEU A 45 -10.10 0.41 4.04
N ASN A 46 -9.98 -0.37 2.97
CA ASN A 46 -8.76 -1.10 2.66
C ASN A 46 -8.59 -1.28 1.14
N ASP A 47 -7.39 -1.66 0.73
CA ASP A 47 -7.15 -2.06 -0.65
C ASP A 47 -7.82 -3.40 -0.94
N GLN A 48 -8.33 -3.54 -2.16
CA GLN A 48 -8.87 -4.81 -2.64
C GLN A 48 -7.73 -5.83 -2.80
N ARG A 49 -7.50 -6.65 -1.78
CA ARG A 49 -6.49 -7.73 -1.81
C ARG A 49 -7.06 -9.08 -2.23
N ARG A 50 -8.37 -9.26 -2.11
CA ARG A 50 -9.09 -10.49 -2.44
C ARG A 50 -10.30 -10.16 -3.32
N LEU A 51 -10.90 -11.18 -3.90
CA LEU A 51 -12.21 -11.04 -4.53
C LEU A 51 -13.21 -10.51 -3.48
N PHE A 52 -14.13 -9.66 -3.93
CA PHE A 52 -15.17 -9.13 -3.07
C PHE A 52 -16.04 -10.26 -2.52
N SER A 53 -16.39 -10.16 -1.25
CA SER A 53 -17.38 -11.03 -0.64
C SER A 53 -18.77 -10.50 -0.94
N ASP A 54 -19.66 -11.37 -1.40
CA ASP A 54 -21.07 -11.06 -1.61
C ASP A 54 -21.84 -10.85 -0.29
N ALA A 55 -21.19 -11.07 0.87
CA ALA A 55 -21.76 -10.81 2.18
C ALA A 55 -21.82 -9.31 2.54
N TYR A 56 -21.11 -8.46 1.80
CA TYR A 56 -21.00 -7.03 2.08
C TYR A 56 -21.20 -6.19 0.82
N GLU A 57 -21.62 -4.94 1.01
CA GLU A 57 -21.62 -3.94 -0.06
C GLU A 57 -20.18 -3.44 -0.28
N ASN A 58 -19.66 -3.63 -1.49
CA ASN A 58 -18.29 -3.28 -1.84
C ASN A 58 -18.27 -2.03 -2.74
N LEU A 59 -17.69 -0.93 -2.26
CA LEU A 59 -17.59 0.33 -3.00
C LEU A 59 -16.14 0.66 -3.35
N ILE A 60 -15.85 0.73 -4.65
CA ILE A 60 -14.53 1.19 -5.14
C ILE A 60 -14.46 2.72 -5.02
N LEU A 61 -13.65 3.20 -4.09
CA LEU A 61 -13.44 4.64 -3.86
C LEU A 61 -12.42 5.26 -4.81
N ALA A 62 -11.38 4.50 -5.18
CA ALA A 62 -10.34 4.95 -6.10
C ALA A 62 -9.62 3.76 -6.75
N ALA A 63 -9.12 3.96 -7.96
CA ALA A 63 -8.12 3.10 -8.59
C ALA A 63 -6.85 3.91 -8.79
N ARG A 64 -5.73 3.44 -8.23
CA ARG A 64 -4.42 4.11 -8.30
C ARG A 64 -3.38 3.16 -8.90
N PRO A 65 -2.40 3.66 -9.67
CA PRO A 65 -1.32 2.81 -10.17
C PRO A 65 -0.46 2.32 -8.99
N ALA A 66 0.03 1.09 -9.04
CA ALA A 66 1.09 0.66 -8.14
C ALA A 66 2.40 1.39 -8.48
N LEU A 67 3.11 1.88 -7.46
CA LEU A 67 4.43 2.47 -7.62
C LEU A 67 5.47 1.52 -7.02
N ILE A 68 6.72 1.68 -7.44
CA ILE A 68 7.86 1.01 -6.82
C ILE A 68 8.92 2.05 -6.46
N GLU A 69 9.51 1.89 -5.28
CA GLU A 69 10.73 2.59 -4.90
C GLU A 69 11.93 1.73 -5.29
N VAL A 70 12.92 2.34 -5.95
CA VAL A 70 14.17 1.68 -6.38
C VAL A 70 15.36 2.55 -6.03
N SER A 71 16.54 1.95 -5.87
CA SER A 71 17.79 2.71 -5.76
C SER A 71 17.99 3.62 -6.97
N ALA A 72 18.51 4.83 -6.77
CA ALA A 72 18.90 5.72 -7.86
C ALA A 72 19.99 5.11 -8.78
N HIS A 73 20.71 4.10 -8.28
CA HIS A 73 21.71 3.34 -9.04
C HIS A 73 21.16 2.07 -9.70
N SER A 74 19.86 1.81 -9.55
CA SER A 74 19.21 0.66 -10.18
C SER A 74 19.17 0.81 -11.70
N PRO A 75 19.37 -0.26 -12.50
CA PRO A 75 19.24 -0.22 -13.95
C PRO A 75 17.87 0.27 -14.43
N ILE A 76 16.83 0.11 -13.60
CA ILE A 76 15.45 0.51 -13.91
C ILE A 76 15.08 1.90 -13.35
N ALA A 77 16.01 2.61 -12.69
CA ALA A 77 15.72 3.90 -12.05
C ALA A 77 15.37 5.03 -13.04
N GLN A 78 15.83 4.92 -14.29
CA GLN A 78 15.56 5.93 -15.34
C GLN A 78 14.34 5.57 -16.19
N MET A 79 13.71 4.42 -15.94
CA MET A 79 12.51 4.01 -16.68
C MET A 79 11.29 4.77 -16.13
N GLU A 80 10.43 5.24 -17.04
CA GLU A 80 9.19 5.92 -16.66
C GLU A 80 8.17 4.96 -16.05
N ALA A 81 8.13 3.73 -16.57
CA ALA A 81 7.30 2.63 -16.09
C ALA A 81 8.04 1.31 -16.29
N VAL A 82 7.71 0.31 -15.48
CA VAL A 82 8.29 -1.02 -15.53
C VAL A 82 7.16 -2.03 -15.52
N ALA A 83 7.15 -2.97 -16.46
CA ALA A 83 6.20 -4.07 -16.46
C ALA A 83 6.57 -5.07 -15.36
N PRO A 84 5.60 -5.73 -14.68
CA PRO A 84 5.92 -6.69 -13.62
C PRO A 84 6.90 -7.80 -14.04
N ALA A 85 6.83 -8.26 -15.29
CA ALA A 85 7.75 -9.27 -15.83
C ALA A 85 9.24 -8.86 -15.81
N GLU A 86 9.53 -7.55 -15.87
CA GLU A 86 10.89 -7.00 -15.84
C GLU A 86 11.47 -7.00 -14.42
N LEU A 87 10.63 -7.18 -13.40
CA LEU A 87 11.01 -7.21 -11.98
C LEU A 87 11.52 -8.58 -11.50
N LYS A 88 11.46 -9.62 -12.34
CA LYS A 88 11.82 -11.01 -11.97
C LYS A 88 13.20 -11.19 -11.34
N ASN A 89 14.16 -10.34 -11.71
CA ASN A 89 15.55 -10.40 -11.26
C ASN A 89 15.84 -9.44 -10.08
N PHE A 90 14.84 -8.70 -9.62
CA PHE A 90 14.96 -7.76 -8.51
C PHE A 90 14.11 -8.29 -7.35
N PRO A 91 14.68 -8.49 -6.15
CA PRO A 91 13.89 -8.89 -5.01
C PRO A 91 12.84 -7.83 -4.66
N CYS A 92 11.62 -8.27 -4.35
CA CYS A 92 10.56 -7.43 -3.83
C CYS A 92 10.69 -7.36 -2.29
N ILE A 93 10.82 -6.14 -1.76
CA ILE A 93 10.96 -5.89 -0.32
C ILE A 93 9.57 -5.70 0.26
N LEU A 94 9.16 -6.62 1.13
CA LEU A 94 7.87 -6.60 1.82
C LEU A 94 8.04 -6.10 3.26
N ILE A 95 7.13 -5.24 3.69
CA ILE A 95 7.05 -4.80 5.09
C ILE A 95 5.96 -5.63 5.76
N ALA A 96 6.35 -6.74 6.38
CA ALA A 96 5.40 -7.66 7.02
C ALA A 96 6.05 -8.41 8.21
N PRO A 97 5.42 -8.41 9.40
CA PRO A 97 5.84 -9.25 10.51
C PRO A 97 5.63 -10.74 10.16
N PRO A 98 6.36 -11.68 10.79
CA PRO A 98 6.33 -13.10 10.42
C PRO A 98 4.95 -13.73 10.22
N PRO A 99 3.93 -13.47 11.07
CA PRO A 99 2.59 -14.03 10.88
C PRO A 99 1.88 -13.58 9.61
N GLU A 100 2.24 -12.41 9.06
CA GLU A 100 1.57 -11.79 7.91
C GLU A 100 2.32 -12.00 6.59
N ARG A 101 3.55 -12.56 6.65
CA ARG A 101 4.44 -12.67 5.47
C ARG A 101 3.82 -13.44 4.33
N GLU A 102 3.17 -14.57 4.61
CA GLU A 102 2.57 -15.42 3.57
C GLU A 102 1.46 -14.67 2.83
N ALA A 103 0.57 -13.99 3.56
CA ALA A 103 -0.49 -13.19 2.98
C ALA A 103 0.06 -12.01 2.15
N GLU A 104 1.10 -11.33 2.63
CA GLU A 104 1.74 -10.22 1.90
C GLU A 104 2.47 -10.70 0.63
N GLN A 105 3.11 -11.88 0.69
CA GLN A 105 3.71 -12.53 -0.47
C GLN A 105 2.67 -12.91 -1.51
N GLU A 106 1.56 -13.51 -1.09
CA GLU A 106 0.46 -13.90 -1.97
C GLU A 106 -0.14 -12.68 -2.67
N PHE A 107 -0.43 -11.62 -1.90
CA PHE A 107 -0.91 -10.35 -2.45
C PHE A 107 0.06 -9.78 -3.49
N SER A 108 1.35 -9.71 -3.14
CA SER A 108 2.39 -9.19 -4.03
C SER A 108 2.57 -10.01 -5.31
N ARG A 109 2.45 -11.33 -5.21
CA ARG A 109 2.67 -12.24 -6.35
C ARG A 109 1.44 -12.37 -7.24
N ILE A 110 0.26 -12.55 -6.65
CA ILE A 110 -0.98 -12.88 -7.37
C ILE A 110 -1.70 -11.60 -7.79
N VAL A 111 -1.83 -10.62 -6.89
CA VAL A 111 -2.62 -9.41 -7.15
C VAL A 111 -1.79 -8.34 -7.85
N LEU A 112 -0.58 -8.07 -7.35
CA LEU A 112 0.33 -7.09 -7.98
C LEU A 112 1.15 -7.70 -9.13
N GLY A 113 1.17 -9.03 -9.24
CA GLY A 113 1.81 -9.73 -10.36
C GLY A 113 3.34 -9.73 -10.32
N PHE A 114 3.96 -9.51 -9.15
CA PHE A 114 5.42 -9.46 -9.05
C PHE A 114 6.05 -10.86 -9.10
N PRO A 115 6.84 -11.18 -10.14
CA PRO A 115 7.45 -12.50 -10.32
C PRO A 115 8.81 -12.60 -9.60
N SER A 116 8.93 -11.98 -8.42
CA SER A 116 10.19 -11.75 -7.73
C SER A 116 10.38 -12.70 -6.54
N GLU A 117 11.64 -12.90 -6.17
CA GLU A 117 11.99 -13.36 -4.81
C GLU A 117 11.67 -12.26 -3.78
N PHE A 118 11.51 -12.63 -2.52
CA PHE A 118 11.08 -11.71 -1.47
C PHE A 118 12.15 -11.47 -0.40
N LEU A 119 12.31 -10.19 -0.03
CA LEU A 119 13.02 -9.75 1.17
C LEU A 119 12.02 -9.17 2.15
N TYR A 120 12.37 -9.18 3.43
CA TYR A 120 11.49 -8.69 4.48
C TYR A 120 12.14 -7.56 5.26
N ALA A 121 11.35 -6.54 5.55
CA ALA A 121 11.68 -5.45 6.45
C ALA A 121 10.65 -5.38 7.58
N GLU A 122 11.10 -4.98 8.77
CA GLU A 122 10.21 -4.83 9.93
C GLU A 122 9.38 -3.55 9.86
N ASN A 123 9.85 -2.55 9.10
CA ASN A 123 9.20 -1.26 8.93
C ASN A 123 9.70 -0.56 7.66
N LEU A 124 9.09 0.59 7.34
CA LEU A 124 9.40 1.39 6.16
C LEU A 124 10.84 1.91 6.14
N GLU A 125 11.40 2.25 7.30
CA GLU A 125 12.78 2.75 7.38
C GLU A 125 13.78 1.67 6.96
N VAL A 126 13.64 0.47 7.53
CA VAL A 126 14.46 -0.70 7.16
C VAL A 126 14.27 -1.05 5.68
N ALA A 127 13.05 -1.00 5.17
CA ALA A 127 12.77 -1.26 3.75
C ALA A 127 13.49 -0.27 2.84
N ARG A 128 13.46 1.02 3.16
CA ARG A 128 14.17 2.07 2.40
C ARG A 128 15.68 1.92 2.45
N LEU A 129 16.24 1.48 3.57
CA LEU A 129 17.67 1.17 3.66
C LEU A 129 18.05 0.01 2.72
N LEU A 130 17.22 -1.03 2.64
CA LEU A 130 17.42 -2.13 1.69
C LEU A 130 17.34 -1.65 0.23
N VAL A 131 16.36 -0.78 -0.09
CA VAL A 131 16.24 -0.15 -1.42
C VAL A 131 17.48 0.68 -1.74
N ALA A 132 17.91 1.57 -0.84
CA ALA A 132 19.08 2.43 -1.04
C ALA A 132 20.36 1.60 -1.26
N GLY A 133 20.51 0.50 -0.53
CA GLY A 133 21.59 -0.48 -0.70
C GLY A 133 21.49 -1.36 -1.95
N GLY A 134 20.51 -1.14 -2.82
CA GLY A 134 20.34 -1.88 -4.08
C GLY A 134 19.89 -3.33 -3.90
N ARG A 135 19.27 -3.67 -2.75
CA ARG A 135 18.88 -5.03 -2.42
C ARG A 135 17.60 -5.49 -3.13
N GLY A 136 16.83 -4.56 -3.68
CA GLY A 136 15.55 -4.83 -4.30
C GLY A 136 14.75 -3.55 -4.56
N PHE A 137 13.46 -3.72 -4.84
CA PHE A 137 12.49 -2.65 -4.94
C PHE A 137 11.43 -2.78 -3.84
N LEU A 138 10.82 -1.66 -3.45
CA LEU A 138 9.75 -1.61 -2.46
C LEU A 138 8.44 -1.22 -3.16
N PRO A 139 7.40 -2.07 -3.16
CA PRO A 139 6.07 -1.67 -3.60
C PRO A 139 5.51 -0.54 -2.73
N LEU A 140 4.89 0.45 -3.37
CA LEU A 140 4.24 1.57 -2.71
C LEU A 140 2.84 1.77 -3.30
N GLU A 141 1.89 2.19 -2.46
CA GLU A 141 0.61 2.67 -2.95
C GLU A 141 0.81 3.93 -3.81
N GLY A 142 0.09 3.99 -4.94
CA GLY A 142 0.11 5.14 -5.83
C GLY A 142 -0.46 6.40 -5.20
N GLY A 143 0.40 7.41 -5.06
CA GLY A 143 0.01 8.79 -4.88
C GLY A 143 0.06 9.61 -6.16
N GLU A 144 -0.53 10.81 -6.16
CA GLU A 144 -0.14 11.81 -7.15
C GLU A 144 1.37 11.99 -7.07
N ARG A 145 2.05 11.95 -8.24
CA ARG A 145 3.48 12.23 -8.37
C ARG A 145 3.72 13.62 -7.78
N GLN A 146 4.28 13.70 -6.57
CA GLN A 146 4.77 14.99 -6.07
C GLN A 146 5.85 15.46 -7.04
N GLY A 147 5.58 16.59 -7.67
CA GLY A 147 6.40 17.15 -8.73
C GLY A 147 7.87 17.19 -8.34
N ARG A 148 8.71 16.87 -9.31
CA ARG A 148 10.17 17.00 -9.28
C ARG A 148 10.53 18.37 -8.67
N TRP A 149 11.07 18.40 -7.45
CA TRP A 149 11.59 19.63 -6.85
C TRP A 149 12.76 20.13 -7.71
N THR A 150 12.51 21.05 -8.63
CA THR A 150 13.56 21.86 -9.23
C THR A 150 13.82 23.03 -8.29
N MET A 151 14.79 22.88 -7.38
CA MET A 151 15.46 24.04 -6.82
C MET A 151 16.37 24.62 -7.90
N SER A 152 15.90 25.67 -8.60
CA SER A 152 16.83 26.61 -9.23
C SER A 152 17.35 27.52 -8.14
N LEU A 153 18.63 27.40 -7.82
CA LEU A 153 19.36 28.43 -7.11
C LEU A 153 19.65 29.55 -8.12
N SER A 154 19.14 30.74 -7.82
CA SER A 154 19.65 32.00 -8.38
C SER A 154 20.70 32.57 -7.46
#